data_AF-A0A3D3XR35-F1
#
_entry.id   AF-A0A3D3XR35-F1
#
_cell.length_a   1.000
_cell.length_b   1.000
_cell.length_c   1.000
_cell.angle_alpha   90.00
_cell.angle_beta   90.00
_cell.angle_gamma   90.00
#
_symmetry.space_group_name_H-M   'P 1'
#
loop_
_entity.id
_entity.type
_entity.pdbx_description
1 polymer ?
#
loop_
_entity_poly.entity_id
_entity_poly.type
_entity_poly.pdbx_seq_one_letter_code
_entity_poly.pdbx_strand_id
1 'polypeptide(L)' 'MDNSTKKATLLLEDGTVFHGTSTGLDGTAYGEICFNTGMTGYQEIFTDPSYFG' A
#
# COMPACT_ATOMS: atom_id res chain seq x y z
N MET A 1 13.07 12.88 16.95
CA MET A 1 12.18 12.23 15.97
C MET A 1 12.82 12.42 14.62
N ASP A 2 13.26 11.34 13.97
CA ASP A 2 13.69 11.42 12.57
C ASP A 2 12.46 11.77 11.73
N ASN A 3 12.49 12.97 11.14
CA ASN A 3 11.38 13.54 10.38
C ASN A 3 11.62 13.40 8.87
N SER A 4 12.48 12.46 8.46
CA SER A 4 12.77 12.17 7.06
C SER A 4 11.63 11.36 6.44
N THR A 5 10.73 12.05 5.73
CA THR A 5 9.69 11.38 4.94
C THR A 5 10.32 10.62 3.78
N LYS A 6 10.47 9.30 3.94
CA LYS A 6 11.01 8.44 2.89
C LYS A 6 10.03 8.39 1.71
N LYS A 7 10.51 8.67 0.50
CA LYS A 7 9.67 8.63 -0.71
C LYS A 7 9.36 7.18 -1.12
N ALA A 8 8.17 6.97 -1.67
CA ALA A 8 7.72 5.71 -2.25
C ALA A 8 6.98 5.94 -3.57
N THR A 9 6.91 4.91 -4.41
CA THR A 9 6.25 4.94 -5.73
C THR A 9 5.38 3.70 -5.89
N LEU A 10 4.15 3.90 -6.39
CA LEU A 10 3.24 2.85 -6.86
C LEU A 10 3.18 2.93 -8.39
N LEU A 11 3.58 1.85 -9.06
CA LEU A 11 3.55 1.70 -10.51
C LEU A 11 2.49 0.66 -10.88
N LEU A 12 1.57 1.01 -11.76
CA LEU A 12 0.56 0.10 -12.31
C LEU A 12 1.02 -0.49 -13.64
N GLU A 13 0.40 -1.60 -14.04
CA GLU A 13 0.76 -2.32 -15.28
C GLU A 13 0.59 -1.47 -16.54
N ASP A 14 -0.34 -0.52 -16.53
CA ASP A 14 -0.61 0.41 -17.64
C ASP A 14 0.43 1.55 -17.75
N GLY A 15 1.41 1.57 -16.85
CA GLY A 15 2.43 2.61 -16.75
C GLY A 15 2.02 3.82 -15.92
N THR A 16 0.83 3.81 -15.30
CA THR A 16 0.41 4.86 -14.37
C THR A 16 1.30 4.85 -13.12
N VAL A 17 1.76 6.05 -12.71
CA VAL A 17 2.68 6.21 -11.56
C VAL A 17 2.09 7.14 -10.51
N PHE A 18 2.03 6.68 -9.27
CA PHE A 18 1.69 7.49 -8.10
C PHE A 18 2.91 7.64 -7.19
N HIS A 19 3.20 8.88 -6.78
CA HIS A 19 4.28 9.19 -5.84
C HIS A 19 3.70 9.47 -4.47
N GLY A 20 4.32 8.91 -3.43
CA GLY A 20 3.88 9.07 -2.05
C GLY A 20 5.02 9.01 -1.04
N THR A 21 4.63 8.88 0.22
CA THR A 21 5.54 8.70 1.35
C THR A 21 5.42 7.25 1.83
N SER A 22 6.56 6.60 2.07
CA SER A 22 6.61 5.26 2.63
C SER A 22 6.05 5.26 4.06
N THR A 23 5.20 4.29 4.35
CA THR A 23 4.69 4.00 5.69
C THR A 23 4.79 2.49 5.89
N GLY A 24 5.45 2.05 6.95
CA GLY A 24 5.71 0.64 7.22
C GLY A 24 7.13 0.19 6.88
N LEU A 25 7.25 -1.05 6.39
CA LEU A 25 8.53 -1.70 6.14
C LEU A 25 9.16 -1.24 4.82
N ASP A 26 10.49 -1.21 4.81
CA ASP A 26 11.26 -0.93 3.62
C ASP A 26 11.34 -2.13 2.69
N GLY A 27 11.09 -1.91 1.40
CA GLY A 27 11.19 -2.95 0.38
C GLY A 27 10.38 -2.61 -0.87
N THR A 28 10.19 -3.63 -1.71
CA THR A 28 9.32 -3.58 -2.87
C THR A 28 8.36 -4.75 -2.79
N ALA A 29 7.08 -4.49 -2.99
CA ALA A 29 6.02 -5.48 -3.05
C ALA A 29 5.33 -5.40 -4.41
N TYR A 30 4.73 -6.51 -4.82
CA TYR A 30 3.98 -6.67 -6.06
C TYR A 30 2.70 -7.42 -5.72
N GLY A 31 1.61 -7.13 -6.43
CA GLY A 31 0.31 -7.71 -6.13
C GLY A 31 -0.80 -7.09 -6.99
N GLU A 32 -2.02 -7.57 -6.80
CA GLU A 32 -3.20 -6.95 -7.41
C GLU A 32 -3.62 -5.71 -6.62
N ILE A 33 -3.95 -4.62 -7.32
CA ILE A 33 -4.45 -3.41 -6.68
C ILE A 33 -5.98 -3.49 -6.58
N CYS A 34 -6.47 -3.60 -5.35
CA CYS A 34 -7.89 -3.60 -5.01
C CYS A 34 -8.27 -2.35 -4.21
N PHE A 35 -9.57 -2.01 -4.20
CA PHE A 35 -10.12 -0.98 -3.31
C PHE A 35 -11.33 -1.51 -2.53
N ASN A 36 -11.50 -1.03 -1.30
CA ASN A 36 -12.62 -1.38 -0.44
C ASN A 36 -13.36 -0.11 -0.01
N THR A 37 -14.70 -0.14 0.01
CA THR A 37 -15.57 0.99 0.38
C THR A 37 -15.91 1.03 1.87
N GLY A 38 -15.47 0.03 2.64
CA GLY A 38 -15.59 -0.01 4.09
C GLY A 38 -14.87 1.15 4.74
N MET A 39 -15.59 1.92 5.57
CA MET A 39 -15.05 3.11 6.24
C MET A 39 -14.45 2.80 7.62
N THR A 40 -14.61 1.56 8.13
CA THR A 40 -14.15 1.10 9.44
C THR A 40 -13.62 -0.34 9.36
N GLY A 41 -12.94 -0.81 10.41
CA GLY A 41 -12.44 -2.20 10.48
C GLY A 41 -11.15 -2.45 9.69
N TYR A 42 -10.30 -1.43 9.54
CA TYR A 42 -9.06 -1.55 8.76
C TYR A 42 -8.10 -2.60 9.31
N GLN A 43 -8.08 -2.80 10.63
CA GLN A 43 -7.18 -3.76 11.26
C GLN A 43 -7.53 -5.19 10.88
N GLU A 44 -8.82 -5.51 10.84
CA GLU A 44 -9.34 -6.82 10.46
C GLU A 44 -9.09 -7.10 8.98
N ILE A 45 -9.27 -6.09 8.12
CA ILE A 45 -9.02 -6.19 6.67
C ILE A 45 -7.55 -6.51 6.37
N PHE A 46 -6.59 -5.93 7.10
CA PHE A 46 -5.16 -6.26 6.92
C PHE A 46 -4.82 -7.73 7.22
N THR A 47 -5.69 -8.45 7.92
CA THR A 47 -5.49 -9.86 8.28
C THR A 47 -6.40 -10.81 7.52
N ASP A 48 -7.25 -10.30 6.62
CA ASP A 48 -8.16 -11.13 5.83
C ASP A 48 -7.37 -11.91 4.77
N PRO A 49 -7.41 -13.26 4.77
CA PRO A 49 -6.66 -14.08 3.83
C PRO A 49 -7.08 -13.87 2.36
N SER A 50 -8.22 -13.24 2.11
CA SER A 50 -8.69 -12.90 0.76
C SER A 50 -7.84 -11.84 0.06
N TYR A 51 -7.00 -11.08 0.80
CA TYR A 51 -6.06 -10.10 0.25
C TYR A 51 -4.63 -10.66 0.07
N PHE A 52 -4.46 -11.99 0.14
CA PHE A 52 -3.17 -12.59 -0.18
C PHE A 52 -2.88 -12.46 -1.67
N GLY A 53 -1.75 -11.82 -2.02
CA GLY A 53 -1.34 -11.61 -3.41
C GLY A 53 -0.52 -10.35 -3.58
#